data_AF-A0A4Y9UE54-F1
#
_entry.id   AF-A0A4Y9UE54-F1
#
_cell.length_a   1.000
_cell.length_b   1.000
_cell.length_c   1.000
_cell.angle_alpha   90.00
_cell.angle_beta   90.00
_cell.angle_gamma   90.00
#
_symmetry.space_group_name_H-M   'P 1'
#
loop_
_entity.id
_entity.type
_entity.pdbx_description
1 polymer ?
#
loop_
_entity_poly.entity_id
_entity_poly.type
_entity_poly.pdbx_seq_one_letter_code
_entity_poly.pdbx_strand_id
1 'polypeptide(L)' 'MRPIMRLLCRMIAIAQSQNRSVIVTVNDRGPWVRGRVLDLSLAAAHSLGITDRGVAQVRAEVL' A
#
# COMPACT_ATOMS: atom_id res chain seq x y z
N MET A 1 14.74 10.42 1.14
CA MET A 1 14.75 9.26 2.05
C MET A 1 13.41 8.57 1.99
N ARG A 2 13.37 7.23 1.82
CA ARG A 2 12.12 6.47 1.97
C ARG A 2 11.83 6.39 3.49
N PRO A 3 10.71 6.91 3.99
CA PRO A 3 10.38 6.76 5.41
C PRO A 3 10.22 5.28 5.72
N ILE A 4 10.95 4.79 6.72
CA ILE A 4 10.77 3.43 7.22
C ILE A 4 9.49 3.45 8.05
N MET A 5 8.43 2.81 7.56
CA MET A 5 7.17 2.70 8.28
C MET A 5 7.36 1.79 9.51
N ARG A 6 6.92 2.27 10.67
CA ARG A 6 6.96 1.47 11.89
C ARG A 6 5.92 0.36 11.78
N LEU A 7 6.29 -0.84 12.23
CA LEU A 7 5.32 -1.92 12.42
C LEU A 7 4.19 -1.42 13.37
N LEU A 8 2.98 -1.88 13.11
CA LEU A 8 1.72 -1.53 13.77
C LEU A 8 1.22 -0.10 13.53
N CYS A 9 1.86 0.71 12.67
CA CYS A 9 1.27 1.99 12.29
C CYS A 9 0.09 1.80 11.32
N ARG A 10 -0.85 2.74 11.35
CA ARG A 10 -1.96 2.80 10.38
C ARG A 10 -1.58 3.76 9.26
N MET A 11 -2.00 3.44 8.05
CA MET A 11 -1.71 4.24 6.87
C MET A 11 -2.88 4.23 5.92
N ILE A 12 -3.08 5.34 5.21
CA ILE A 12 -3.98 5.43 4.08
C ILE A 12 -3.19 5.09 2.82
N ALA A 13 -3.66 4.12 2.04
CA ALA A 13 -3.19 3.87 0.68
C ALA A 13 -4.25 4.35 -0.32
N ILE A 14 -3.85 5.06 -1.37
CA ILE A 14 -4.73 5.60 -2.41
C ILE A 14 -4.24 5.10 -3.78
N ALA A 15 -5.12 4.45 -4.54
CA ALA A 15 -4.84 4.06 -5.92
C ALA A 15 -4.98 5.27 -6.84
N GLN A 16 -3.86 5.72 -7.46
CA GLN A 16 -3.86 6.93 -8.29
C GLN A 16 -4.79 6.84 -9.50
N SER A 17 -4.99 5.64 -10.03
CA SER A 17 -5.84 5.44 -11.20
C SER A 17 -7.34 5.36 -10.93
N GLN A 18 -7.76 5.23 -9.66
CA GLN A 18 -9.16 4.94 -9.33
C GLN A 18 -9.77 5.85 -8.26
N ASN A 19 -9.04 6.84 -7.73
CA ASN A 19 -9.49 7.71 -6.63
C ASN A 19 -10.05 6.93 -5.41
N ARG A 20 -9.69 5.65 -5.27
CA ARG A 20 -10.08 4.77 -4.17
C ARG A 20 -8.99 4.78 -3.10
N SER A 21 -9.40 4.76 -1.84
CA SER A 21 -8.50 4.72 -0.69
C SER A 21 -8.88 3.60 0.29
N VAL A 22 -7.89 3.11 1.03
CA VAL A 22 -8.07 2.10 2.07
C VAL A 22 -7.12 2.40 3.24
N ILE A 23 -7.62 2.25 4.47
CA ILE A 23 -6.77 2.28 5.67
C ILE A 23 -6.24 0.87 5.91
N VAL A 24 -4.93 0.75 6.03
CA VAL A 24 -4.24 -0.51 6.33
C VAL A 24 -3.36 -0.36 7.56
N THR A 25 -3.08 -1.48 8.22
CA THR A 25 -2.10 -1.55 9.30
C THR A 25 -0.83 -2.19 8.76
N VAL A 26 0.32 -1.58 9.03
CA VAL A 26 1.62 -2.15 8.68
C VAL A 26 1.93 -3.31 9.62
N ASN A 27 1.97 -4.53 9.10
CA ASN A 27 2.22 -5.73 9.89
C ASN A 27 3.54 -6.45 9.52
N ASP A 28 4.22 -6.03 8.45
CA ASP A 28 5.47 -6.65 8.00
C ASP A 28 6.46 -5.60 7.45
N ARG A 29 7.73 -6.01 7.34
CA ARG A 29 8.80 -5.27 6.68
C ARG A 29 8.96 -5.76 5.25
N GLY A 30 9.30 -4.82 4.35
CA GLY A 30 9.49 -5.09 2.95
C GLY A 30 9.03 -3.90 2.12
N PRO A 31 9.01 -4.01 0.78
CA PRO A 31 9.32 -5.20 -0.04
C PRO A 31 10.83 -5.38 -0.28
N TRP A 32 11.29 -6.63 -0.43
CA TRP A 32 12.70 -6.96 -0.73
C TRP A 32 13.06 -6.80 -2.23
N VAL A 33 12.05 -6.54 -3.07
CA VAL A 33 12.19 -6.33 -4.52
C VAL A 33 12.37 -4.84 -4.81
N ARG A 34 13.42 -4.48 -5.57
CA ARG A 34 13.63 -3.09 -6.01
C ARG A 34 12.43 -2.60 -6.82
N GLY A 35 12.02 -1.36 -6.56
CA GLY A 35 10.90 -0.71 -7.26
C GLY A 35 9.53 -0.90 -6.61
N ARG A 36 9.36 -1.84 -5.67
CA ARG A 36 8.15 -1.94 -4.85
C ARG A 36 8.33 -1.17 -3.54
N VAL A 37 7.22 -0.65 -3.02
CA VAL A 37 7.21 0.21 -1.81
C VAL A 37 6.23 -0.32 -0.76
N LEU A 38 5.18 -1.03 -1.17
CA LEU A 38 4.15 -1.57 -0.29
C LEU A 38 3.60 -2.85 -0.91
N ASP A 39 3.51 -3.92 -0.10
CA ASP A 39 2.73 -5.10 -0.44
C ASP A 39 1.41 -5.02 0.35
N LEU A 40 0.30 -5.12 -0.37
CA LEU A 40 -1.04 -5.05 0.20
C LEU A 40 -1.62 -6.45 0.30
N SER A 41 -2.46 -6.66 1.32
CA SER A 41 -3.30 -7.86 1.35
C SER A 41 -4.24 -7.87 0.13
N LEU A 42 -4.68 -9.07 -0.27
CA LEU A 42 -5.63 -9.21 -1.38
C LEU A 42 -6.91 -8.40 -1.14
N ALA A 43 -7.39 -8.36 0.10
CA ALA A 43 -8.57 -7.56 0.47
C ALA A 43 -8.33 -6.06 0.25
N ALA A 44 -7.18 -5.51 0.67
CA ALA A 44 -6.84 -4.11 0.47
C ALA A 44 -6.64 -3.78 -1.01
N ALA A 45 -6.00 -4.67 -1.78
CA ALA A 45 -5.86 -4.53 -3.23
C ALA A 45 -7.21 -4.52 -3.94
N HIS A 46 -8.16 -5.36 -3.49
CA HIS A 46 -9.51 -5.41 -4.01
C HIS A 46 -10.30 -4.13 -3.70
N SER A 47 -10.21 -3.62 -2.46
CA SER A 47 -10.79 -2.33 -2.09
C SER A 47 -10.22 -1.15 -2.90
N LEU A 48 -8.94 -1.22 -3.25
CA LEU A 48 -8.30 -0.25 -4.16
C LEU A 48 -8.61 -0.47 -5.64
N GLY A 49 -9.19 -1.62 -6.00
CA GLY A 49 -9.49 -2.01 -7.38
C GLY A 49 -8.25 -2.32 -8.22
N ILE A 50 -7.12 -2.66 -7.62
CA ILE A 50 -5.86 -2.89 -8.35
C ILE A 50 -5.56 -4.38 -8.59
N THR A 51 -6.43 -5.28 -8.13
CA THR A 51 -6.25 -6.74 -8.18
C THR A 51 -5.94 -7.25 -9.59
N ASP A 52 -6.69 -6.81 -10.61
CA ASP A 52 -6.53 -7.29 -11.99
C ASP A 52 -5.20 -6.89 -12.62
N ARG A 53 -4.60 -5.78 -12.15
CA ARG A 53 -3.31 -5.29 -12.66
C ARG A 53 -2.12 -5.90 -11.94
N GLY A 54 -2.33 -6.45 -10.74
CA GLY A 54 -1.29 -6.96 -9.84
C GLY A 54 -0.42 -5.88 -9.20
N VAL A 55 0.05 -4.89 -9.95
CA VAL A 55 0.88 -3.77 -9.47
C VAL A 55 0.28 -2.44 -9.90
N ALA A 56 0.28 -1.46 -9.00
CA ALA A 56 -0.20 -0.11 -9.27
C ALA A 56 0.64 0.94 -8.54
N GLN A 57 0.65 2.16 -9.09
CA GLN A 57 1.15 3.32 -8.36
C GLN A 57 0.13 3.76 -7.30
N VAL A 58 0.63 3.92 -6.09
CA VAL A 58 -0.16 4.32 -4.93
C VAL A 58 0.47 5.51 -4.23
N ARG A 59 -0.37 6.35 -3.64
CA ARG A 59 0.05 7.32 -2.63
C ARG A 59 -0.22 6.72 -1.26
N ALA A 60 0.77 6.71 -0.38
CA ALA A 60 0.63 6.23 0.99
C ALA A 60 0.92 7.37 1.99
N GLU A 61 0.12 7.47 3.04
CA GLU A 61 0.26 8.46 4.10
C GLU A 61 0.11 7.78 5.46
N VAL A 62 1.06 8.01 6.36
CA VAL A 62 1.03 7.48 7.73
C VAL A 62 0.12 8.35 8.58
N LEU A 63 -0.74 7.71 9.37
CA LEU A 63 -1.62 8.35 10.35
C LEU A 63 -0.96 8.49 11.72
#